data_AF-A0A1V6BRK5-F1
#
_entry.id   AF-A0A1V6BRK5-F1
#
_cell.length_a   1.000
_cell.length_b   1.000
_cell.length_c   1.000
_cell.angle_alpha   90.00
_cell.angle_beta   90.00
_cell.angle_gamma   90.00
#
_symmetry.space_group_name_H-M   'P 1'
#
loop_
_entity.id
_entity.type
_entity.pdbx_description
1 polymer ?
#
loop_
_entity_poly.entity_id
_entity_poly.type
_entity_poly.pdbx_seq_one_letter_code
_entity_poly.pdbx_strand_id
1 'polypeptide(L)'
;MNITGTVSIIGGGSPSSAAFNISGHANQEVTITLPADGAVNLTHATTTDVMNVATFSVSDASPLLNASGEATVYVGGTLTVPNTSIARGVYTGTYNVTFAYQ
;
A
#
# COMPACT_ATOMS: atom_id res chain seq x y z
N MET A 1 -5.14 36.62 22.24
CA MET A 1 -5.60 35.28 22.66
C MET A 1 -4.80 34.27 21.84
N ASN A 2 -3.71 33.75 22.40
CA ASN A 2 -2.85 32.81 21.68
C ASN A 2 -3.48 31.42 21.80
N ILE A 3 -4.03 30.91 20.70
CA ILE A 3 -4.56 29.55 20.65
C ILE A 3 -3.39 28.62 20.39
N THR A 4 -2.85 28.04 21.45
CA THR A 4 -1.75 27.07 21.34
C THR A 4 -2.33 25.74 20.86
N GLY A 5 -2.36 25.53 19.54
CA GLY A 5 -2.63 24.21 18.97
C GLY A 5 -1.42 23.31 19.23
N THR A 6 -1.62 22.20 19.93
CA THR A 6 -0.59 21.18 20.08
C THR A 6 -0.45 20.45 18.74
N VAL A 7 0.60 20.74 17.97
CA VAL A 7 0.97 19.92 16.81
C VAL A 7 1.58 18.64 17.37
N SER A 8 0.77 17.60 17.51
CA SER A 8 1.29 16.26 17.77
C SER A 8 1.78 15.70 16.44
N ILE A 9 3.10 15.77 16.22
CA ILE A 9 3.73 15.01 15.16
C ILE A 9 3.66 13.55 15.63
N ILE A 10 2.68 12.81 15.13
CA ILE A 10 2.67 11.36 15.26
C ILE A 10 3.90 10.92 14.47
N GLY A 11 4.97 10.55 15.17
CA GLY A 11 6.18 10.02 14.55
C GLY A 11 5.75 8.90 13.60
N GLY A 12 5.87 9.17 12.30
CA GLY A 12 5.48 8.21 11.28
C GLY A 12 6.28 6.94 11.50
N GLY A 13 5.64 5.77 11.36
CA GLY A 13 6.35 4.51 11.31
C GLY A 13 7.39 4.51 10.18
N SER A 14 8.16 3.44 10.03
CA SER A 14 9.01 3.26 8.85
C SER A 14 8.16 2.62 7.74
N PRO A 15 7.52 3.40 6.84
CA PRO A 15 6.81 2.80 5.72
C PRO A 15 7.83 2.06 4.84
N SER A 16 7.51 0.81 4.51
CA SER A 16 8.27 0.02 3.55
C SER A 16 7.30 -0.52 2.51
N SER A 17 7.71 -0.46 1.26
CA SER A 17 6.98 -1.13 0.17
C SER A 17 7.08 -2.65 0.34
N ALA A 18 6.03 -3.35 -0.07
CA ALA A 18 6.04 -4.80 -0.20
C ALA A 18 6.79 -5.18 -1.48
N ALA A 19 7.68 -6.17 -1.39
CA ALA A 19 8.39 -6.72 -2.55
C ALA A 19 7.69 -8.00 -3.01
N PHE A 20 7.36 -8.07 -4.31
CA PHE A 20 6.79 -9.25 -4.95
C PHE A 20 7.78 -9.77 -5.98
N ASN A 21 8.18 -11.02 -5.84
CA ASN A 21 8.96 -11.74 -6.84
C ASN A 21 8.00 -12.54 -7.72
N ILE A 22 8.08 -12.32 -9.03
CA ILE A 22 7.28 -12.95 -10.06
C ILE A 22 8.20 -13.89 -10.82
N SER A 23 7.80 -15.16 -10.93
CA SER A 23 8.50 -16.16 -11.73
C SER A 23 7.60 -16.78 -12.80
N GLY A 24 8.16 -17.04 -13.97
CA GLY A 24 7.49 -17.68 -15.10
C GLY A 24 8.39 -17.84 -16.32
N HIS A 25 7.84 -17.64 -17.52
CA HIS A 25 8.59 -17.81 -18.76
C HIS A 25 9.43 -16.58 -19.09
N ALA A 26 10.65 -16.80 -19.57
CA ALA A 26 11.56 -15.75 -19.96
C ALA A 26 10.97 -14.83 -21.03
N ASN A 27 11.18 -13.51 -20.89
CA ASN A 27 10.71 -12.47 -21.80
C ASN A 27 9.18 -12.38 -21.95
N GLN A 28 8.40 -12.93 -21.02
CA GLN A 28 6.96 -12.65 -20.96
C GLN A 28 6.71 -11.36 -20.17
N GLU A 29 5.73 -10.59 -20.65
CA GLU A 29 5.22 -9.42 -19.95
C GLU A 29 4.13 -9.84 -18.97
N VAL A 30 4.18 -9.29 -17.75
CA VAL A 30 3.16 -9.53 -16.73
C VAL A 30 2.47 -8.21 -16.42
N THR A 31 1.15 -8.18 -16.51
CA THR A 31 0.35 -7.02 -16.12
C THR A 31 -0.01 -7.11 -14.64
N ILE A 32 0.21 -6.02 -13.91
CA ILE A 32 -0.09 -5.93 -12.48
C ILE A 32 -1.27 -4.99 -12.28
N THR A 33 -2.32 -5.51 -11.67
CA THR A 33 -3.50 -4.72 -11.28
C THR A 33 -3.53 -4.56 -9.77
N LEU A 34 -3.51 -3.30 -9.33
CA LEU A 34 -3.67 -2.91 -7.94
C LEU A 34 -5.15 -2.62 -7.63
N PRO A 35 -5.56 -2.64 -6.34
CA PRO A 35 -6.88 -2.16 -5.95
C PRO A 35 -7.08 -0.71 -6.38
N ALA A 36 -8.34 -0.34 -6.62
CA ALA A 36 -8.69 1.05 -6.87
C ALA A 36 -8.36 1.94 -5.65
N ASP A 37 -8.04 3.20 -5.94
CA ASP A 37 -7.79 4.22 -4.94
C ASP A 37 -8.96 4.30 -3.95
N GLY A 38 -8.64 4.31 -2.66
CA GLY A 38 -9.61 4.34 -1.58
C GLY A 38 -10.46 3.08 -1.39
N ALA A 39 -10.20 1.98 -2.12
CA ALA A 39 -10.96 0.74 -1.97
C ALA A 39 -10.57 -0.07 -0.72
N VAL A 40 -9.39 0.19 -0.15
CA VAL A 40 -8.85 -0.60 0.97
C VAL A 40 -8.93 0.18 2.27
N ASN A 41 -9.65 -0.41 3.22
CA ASN A 41 -9.81 0.11 4.57
C ASN A 41 -8.98 -0.71 5.55
N LEU A 42 -8.25 0.00 6.40
CA LEU A 42 -7.54 -0.55 7.54
C LEU A 42 -8.39 -0.29 8.78
N THR A 43 -8.74 -1.35 9.51
CA THR A 43 -9.51 -1.28 10.74
C THR A 43 -8.58 -1.30 11.94
N HIS A 44 -8.87 -0.46 12.94
CA HIS A 44 -8.14 -0.49 14.20
C HIS A 44 -8.34 -1.83 14.92
N ALA A 45 -7.30 -2.34 15.56
CA ALA A 45 -7.34 -3.66 16.19
C ALA A 45 -8.34 -3.76 17.36
N THR A 46 -8.69 -2.64 18.00
CA THR A 46 -9.51 -2.63 19.23
C THR A 46 -10.67 -1.63 19.22
N THR A 47 -10.78 -0.77 18.20
CA THR A 47 -11.87 0.21 18.06
C THR A 47 -12.53 0.06 16.70
N THR A 48 -13.64 0.78 16.48
CA THR A 48 -14.33 0.85 15.18
C THR A 48 -13.70 1.89 14.24
N ASP A 49 -12.56 2.46 14.59
CA ASP A 49 -11.89 3.45 13.77
C ASP A 49 -11.33 2.82 12.50
N VAL A 50 -11.43 3.55 11.40
CA VAL A 50 -11.00 3.10 10.08
C VAL A 50 -10.07 4.15 9.46
N MET A 51 -8.98 3.68 8.87
CA MET A 51 -8.14 4.49 7.98
C MET A 51 -8.24 3.95 6.56
N ASN A 52 -8.16 4.83 5.58
CA ASN A 52 -8.29 4.47 4.19
C ASN A 52 -6.94 4.60 3.46
N VAL A 53 -6.56 3.58 2.70
CA VAL A 53 -5.41 3.65 1.80
C VAL A 53 -5.86 4.44 0.57
N ALA A 54 -5.36 5.66 0.45
CA ALA A 54 -5.80 6.60 -0.57
C ALA A 54 -5.37 6.16 -1.96
N THR A 55 -4.10 5.80 -2.12
CA THR A 55 -3.55 5.39 -3.42
C THR A 55 -2.63 4.21 -3.27
N PHE A 56 -2.61 3.34 -4.29
CA PHE A 56 -1.61 2.30 -4.44
C PHE A 56 -0.65 2.68 -5.57
N SER A 57 0.62 2.31 -5.42
CA SER A 57 1.63 2.50 -6.45
C SER A 57 2.43 1.23 -6.61
N VAL A 58 2.86 0.95 -7.85
CA VAL A 58 3.78 -0.14 -8.16
C VAL A 58 4.97 0.44 -8.91
N SER A 59 6.16 -0.11 -8.67
CA SER A 59 7.38 0.30 -9.35
C SER A 59 7.31 0.11 -10.86
N ASP A 60 6.63 -0.94 -11.30
CA ASP A 60 6.40 -1.29 -12.71
C ASP A 60 5.05 -2.00 -12.80
N ALA A 61 4.11 -1.45 -13.59
CA ALA A 61 2.79 -2.05 -13.78
C ALA A 61 2.79 -3.16 -14.83
N SER A 62 3.86 -3.24 -15.63
CA SER A 62 4.01 -4.17 -16.74
C SER A 62 5.45 -4.70 -16.82
N PRO A 63 5.98 -5.34 -15.75
CA PRO A 63 7.34 -5.85 -15.77
C PRO A 63 7.54 -6.92 -16.85
N LEU A 64 8.62 -6.76 -17.60
CA LEU A 64 9.14 -7.81 -18.47
C LEU A 64 10.00 -8.77 -17.64
N LEU A 65 9.66 -10.05 -17.69
CA LEU A 65 10.46 -11.10 -17.05
C LEU A 65 11.82 -11.22 -17.74
N ASN A 66 12.89 -11.30 -16.95
CA ASN A 66 14.24 -11.39 -17.46
C ASN A 66 14.50 -12.72 -18.21
N ALA A 67 15.73 -12.93 -18.69
CA ALA A 67 16.11 -14.16 -19.40
C ALA A 67 15.95 -15.45 -18.56
N SER A 68 15.88 -15.34 -17.24
CA SER A 68 15.60 -16.43 -16.29
C SER A 68 14.12 -16.57 -15.96
N GLY A 69 13.26 -15.72 -16.53
CA GLY A 69 11.82 -15.72 -16.23
C GLY A 69 11.50 -15.11 -14.87
N GLU A 70 12.29 -14.15 -14.40
CA GLU A 70 12.10 -13.51 -13.09
C GLU A 70 11.94 -11.99 -13.19
N ALA A 71 11.08 -11.43 -12.35
CA ALA A 71 10.91 -9.99 -12.17
C ALA A 71 10.61 -9.68 -10.71
N THR A 72 11.10 -8.56 -10.20
CA THR A 72 10.75 -8.08 -8.86
C THR A 72 10.09 -6.72 -8.97
N VAL A 73 8.96 -6.58 -8.29
CA VAL A 73 8.20 -5.33 -8.24
C VAL A 73 7.95 -4.93 -6.79
N TYR A 74 7.86 -3.62 -6.57
CA TYR A 74 7.56 -3.05 -5.28
C TYR A 74 6.20 -2.41 -5.31
N VAL A 75 5.30 -2.84 -4.42
CA VAL A 75 3.98 -2.23 -4.24
C VAL A 75 3.98 -1.43 -2.96
N GLY A 76 3.68 -0.15 -3.08
CA GLY A 76 3.48 0.79 -1.99
C GLY A 76 2.05 1.29 -1.93
N GLY A 77 1.72 1.98 -0.84
CA GLY A 77 0.45 2.68 -0.71
C GLY A 77 0.59 3.94 0.12
N THR A 78 -0.21 4.95 -0.21
CA THR A 78 -0.32 6.18 0.58
C THR A 78 -1.51 6.05 1.52
N LEU A 79 -1.27 6.23 2.81
CA LEU A 79 -2.31 6.21 3.83
C LEU A 79 -2.83 7.63 4.07
N THR A 80 -4.15 7.83 4.01
CA THR A 80 -4.76 9.07 4.50
C THR A 80 -5.21 8.85 5.93
N VAL A 81 -4.56 9.56 6.85
CA VAL A 81 -4.93 9.59 8.27
C VAL A 81 -5.91 10.75 8.47
N PRO A 82 -7.17 10.48 8.87
CA PRO A 82 -8.11 11.53 9.24
C PRO A 82 -7.53 12.44 10.32
N ASN A 83 -7.75 13.74 10.20
CA ASN A 83 -7.36 14.73 11.21
C ASN A 83 -8.31 14.77 12.44
N THR A 84 -9.26 13.83 12.50
CA THR A 84 -10.21 13.64 13.60
C THR A 84 -9.60 12.81 14.72
N SER A 85 -10.25 12.76 15.88
CA SER A 85 -9.80 11.95 17.03
C SER A 85 -10.01 10.45 16.78
N ILE A 86 -9.15 9.86 15.95
CA ILE A 86 -9.05 8.41 15.76
C ILE A 86 -8.06 7.81 16.77
N ALA A 87 -8.35 6.61 17.27
CA ALA A 87 -7.50 5.97 18.27
C ALA A 87 -6.09 5.73 17.75
N ARG A 88 -5.09 5.95 18.61
CA ARG A 88 -3.70 5.58 18.33
C ARG A 88 -3.54 4.08 18.52
N GLY A 89 -2.93 3.42 17.54
CA GLY A 89 -2.64 1.99 17.65
C GLY A 89 -2.43 1.35 16.29
N VAL A 90 -2.62 0.04 16.26
CA VAL A 90 -2.37 -0.79 15.07
C VAL A 90 -3.64 -0.86 14.24
N TYR A 91 -3.54 -0.47 12.97
CA TYR A 91 -4.57 -0.63 11.97
C TYR A 91 -4.15 -1.73 11.00
N THR A 92 -5.05 -2.67 10.71
CA THR A 92 -4.78 -3.81 9.82
C THR A 92 -5.86 -3.93 8.76
N GLY A 93 -5.48 -4.43 7.59
CA GLY A 93 -6.37 -4.59 6.45
C GLY A 93 -5.67 -5.41 5.38
N THR A 94 -6.46 -5.95 4.46
CA THR A 94 -5.98 -6.81 3.38
C THR A 94 -6.38 -6.22 2.05
N TYR A 95 -5.51 -6.37 1.06
CA TYR A 95 -5.77 -5.96 -0.30
C TYR A 95 -5.29 -7.04 -1.27
N ASN A 96 -5.89 -7.06 -2.46
CA ASN A 96 -5.56 -8.02 -3.50
C ASN A 96 -4.68 -7.36 -4.55
N VAL A 97 -3.58 -8.01 -4.93
CA VAL A 97 -2.78 -7.66 -6.10
C VAL A 97 -2.95 -8.77 -7.12
N THR A 98 -3.30 -8.42 -8.35
CA THR A 98 -3.48 -9.41 -9.42
C THR A 98 -2.33 -9.33 -10.40
N PHE A 99 -1.72 -10.48 -10.70
CA PHE A 99 -0.67 -10.63 -11.69
C PHE A 99 -1.22 -11.48 -12.83
N ALA A 100 -1.22 -10.94 -14.05
CA ALA A 100 -1.72 -11.61 -15.24
C ALA A 100 -0.62 -11.73 -16.28
N TYR A 101 -0.36 -12.95 -16.76
CA TYR A 101 0.51 -13.19 -17.91
C TYR A 101 -0.21 -12.81 -19.20
N GLN A 102 0.51 -12.17 -20.13
CA GLN A 102 0.09 -12.12 -21.53
C GLN A 102 0.53 -13.36 -22.31
#